data_AF-A0A161SED8-F1
#
_entry.id   AF-A0A161SED8-F1
#
_cell.length_a   1.000
_cell.length_b   1.000
_cell.length_c   1.000
_cell.angle_alpha   90.00
_cell.angle_beta   90.00
_cell.angle_gamma   90.00
#
_symmetry.space_group_name_H-M   'P 1'
#
loop_
_entity.id
_entity.type
_entity.pdbx_description
1 polymer ?
#
loop_
_entity_poly.entity_id
_entity_poly.type
_entity_poly.pdbx_seq_one_letter_code
_entity_poly.pdbx_strand_id
1 'polypeptide(L)'
;MSGFWTWEQKELARPTTKQEVIEAGLAYLEGVGADLICKVCIPGGGSCCSGCPFLEDGVGCGQRNTSCTAWLCGFLKYIYYEAGLIREWEEFWDQVPGQQFRYDTTPRHFAVRGWLEPPKLRFLFEAFADDLQRLRRDRPASWLVELKGKLDWHIDEIVDSTNPKFIKRIEAKLHRLTSDFHRFHQAKAQLD
;
A
#
# COMPACT_ATOMS: atom_id res chain seq x y z
N MET A 1 -26.52 -3.16 46.93
CA MET A 1 -25.12 -2.70 46.82
C MET A 1 -24.44 -3.65 45.83
N SER A 2 -24.53 -3.39 44.52
CA SER A 2 -23.47 -2.73 43.73
C SER A 2 -22.10 -3.32 44.12
N GLY A 3 -21.52 -4.28 43.41
CA GLY A 3 -21.32 -4.34 41.96
C GLY A 3 -19.81 -4.28 41.75
N PHE A 4 -19.22 -5.32 41.15
CA PHE A 4 -17.84 -5.27 40.67
C PHE A 4 -17.76 -6.13 39.41
N TRP A 5 -18.04 -5.49 38.28
CA TRP A 5 -17.56 -5.92 36.96
C TRP A 5 -16.15 -5.37 36.82
N THR A 6 -15.15 -6.21 36.55
CA THR A 6 -13.78 -5.77 36.27
C THR A 6 -13.69 -5.25 34.84
N TRP A 7 -13.58 -3.92 34.70
CA TRP A 7 -13.44 -3.17 33.45
C TRP A 7 -12.01 -3.20 32.95
N GLU A 8 -11.54 -4.36 32.46
CA GLU A 8 -10.53 -4.31 31.40
C GLU A 8 -11.18 -3.59 30.22
N GLN A 9 -10.71 -2.36 29.99
CA GLN A 9 -11.16 -1.46 28.95
C GLN A 9 -10.88 -2.11 27.58
N LYS A 10 -11.82 -2.95 27.12
CA LYS A 10 -12.02 -3.17 25.69
C LYS A 10 -12.31 -1.79 25.12
N GLU A 11 -11.35 -1.22 24.39
CA GLU A 11 -11.64 -0.15 23.43
C GLU A 11 -12.81 -0.63 22.58
N LEU A 12 -14.00 -0.10 22.87
CA LEU A 12 -15.22 -0.47 22.18
C LEU A 12 -15.08 0.07 20.77
N ALA A 13 -14.84 -0.84 19.83
CA ALA A 13 -14.79 -0.56 18.40
C ALA A 13 -15.93 0.41 18.03
N ARG A 14 -15.57 1.64 17.67
CA ARG A 14 -16.55 2.67 17.33
C ARG A 14 -17.25 2.26 16.03
N PRO A 15 -18.60 2.35 15.95
CA PRO A 15 -19.30 2.25 14.69
C PRO A 15 -18.76 3.28 13.71
N THR A 16 -18.32 2.83 12.54
CA THR A 16 -17.80 3.64 11.45
C THR A 16 -18.61 3.39 10.18
N THR A 17 -18.47 4.30 9.24
CA THR A 17 -19.05 4.20 7.90
C THR A 17 -18.00 3.77 6.89
N LYS A 18 -18.49 3.25 5.75
CA LYS A 18 -17.68 2.99 4.57
C LYS A 18 -16.88 4.22 4.11
N GLN A 19 -17.50 5.39 4.11
CA GLN A 19 -16.87 6.63 3.64
C GLN A 19 -15.73 7.07 4.55
N GLU A 20 -15.93 7.03 5.87
CA GLU A 20 -14.89 7.37 6.86
C GLU A 20 -13.65 6.48 6.70
N VAL A 21 -13.82 5.18 6.45
CA VAL A 21 -12.68 4.26 6.25
C VAL A 21 -11.95 4.51 4.93
N ILE A 22 -12.68 4.83 3.86
CA ILE A 22 -12.06 5.23 2.59
C ILE A 22 -11.25 6.51 2.79
N GLU A 23 -11.84 7.54 3.40
CA GLU A 23 -11.17 8.82 3.65
C GLU A 23 -9.93 8.67 4.53
N ALA A 24 -10.00 7.88 5.61
CA ALA A 24 -8.84 7.61 6.45
C ALA A 24 -7.73 6.87 5.69
N GLY A 25 -8.07 5.86 4.90
CA GLY A 25 -7.09 5.15 4.06
C GLY A 25 -6.43 6.07 3.02
N LEU A 26 -7.19 7.00 2.44
CA LEU A 26 -6.63 8.00 1.51
C LEU A 26 -5.74 9.01 2.20
N ALA A 27 -6.17 9.53 3.36
CA ALA A 27 -5.37 10.44 4.17
C ALA A 27 -4.06 9.78 4.63
N TYR A 28 -4.09 8.49 4.98
CA TYR A 28 -2.88 7.71 5.28
C TYR A 28 -1.95 7.67 4.07
N LEU A 29 -2.45 7.26 2.90
CA LEU A 29 -1.67 7.14 1.68
C LEU A 29 -1.06 8.48 1.25
N GLU A 30 -1.81 9.57 1.39
CA GLU A 30 -1.31 10.92 1.14
C GLU A 30 -0.23 11.32 2.16
N GLY A 31 -0.45 11.06 3.44
CA GLY A 31 0.48 11.35 4.52
C GLY A 31 1.84 10.68 4.34
N VAL A 32 1.86 9.41 3.89
CA VAL A 32 3.11 8.70 3.59
C VAL A 32 3.74 9.11 2.25
N GLY A 33 3.02 9.82 1.37
CA GLY A 33 3.54 10.30 0.09
C GLY A 33 3.28 9.37 -1.11
N ALA A 34 2.27 8.50 -1.05
CA ALA A 34 1.90 7.63 -2.17
C ALA A 34 1.57 8.42 -3.45
N ASP A 35 1.08 9.65 -3.31
CA ASP A 35 0.77 10.56 -4.42
C ASP A 35 1.97 10.85 -5.31
N LEU A 36 3.18 10.91 -4.74
CA LEU A 36 4.44 11.16 -5.44
C LEU A 36 4.75 10.05 -6.45
N ILE A 37 4.49 8.80 -6.06
CA ILE A 37 4.66 7.64 -6.93
C ILE A 37 3.61 7.65 -8.04
N CYS A 38 2.35 7.94 -7.69
CA CYS A 38 1.26 8.01 -8.65
C CYS A 38 1.50 9.07 -9.74
N LYS A 39 2.05 10.24 -9.38
CA LYS A 39 2.44 11.31 -10.33
C LYS A 39 3.47 10.85 -11.37
N VAL A 40 4.33 9.88 -11.03
CA VAL A 40 5.28 9.28 -11.99
C VAL A 40 4.63 8.17 -12.80
N CYS A 41 3.81 7.33 -12.16
CA CYS A 41 3.26 6.12 -12.76
C CYS A 41 2.12 6.37 -13.75
N ILE A 42 1.13 7.19 -13.36
CA ILE A 42 -0.12 7.36 -14.10
C ILE A 42 0.13 7.94 -15.50
N PRO A 43 0.93 9.02 -15.68
CA PRO A 43 1.25 9.53 -17.02
C PRO A 43 2.11 8.58 -17.86
N GLY A 44 2.61 7.49 -17.28
CA GLY A 44 3.37 6.44 -17.99
C GLY A 44 2.55 5.22 -18.38
N GLY A 45 1.22 5.27 -18.25
CA GLY A 45 0.35 4.10 -18.44
C GLY A 45 0.43 3.10 -17.29
N GLY A 46 1.08 3.47 -16.19
CA GLY A 46 1.31 2.63 -15.01
C GLY A 46 0.13 2.52 -14.04
N SER A 47 -1.08 2.96 -14.43
CA SER A 47 -2.24 2.99 -13.54
C SER A 47 -2.49 1.63 -12.88
N CYS A 48 -2.82 1.65 -11.60
CA CYS A 48 -3.17 0.47 -10.83
C CYS A 48 -4.59 -0.02 -11.18
N CYS A 49 -5.44 0.82 -11.77
CA CYS A 49 -6.85 0.52 -12.02
C CYS A 49 -7.16 0.11 -13.47
N SER A 50 -6.22 -0.48 -14.22
CA SER A 50 -6.43 -0.85 -15.63
C SER A 50 -7.71 -1.68 -15.82
N GLY A 51 -8.62 -1.17 -16.67
CA GLY A 51 -9.93 -1.76 -16.94
C GLY A 51 -11.04 -1.37 -15.95
N CYS A 52 -10.80 -0.43 -15.03
CA CYS A 52 -11.82 0.14 -14.17
C CYS A 52 -12.61 1.24 -14.91
N PRO A 53 -13.95 1.28 -14.84
CA PRO A 53 -14.74 2.34 -15.48
C PRO A 53 -14.53 3.72 -14.84
N PHE A 54 -13.99 3.77 -13.61
CA PHE A 54 -13.66 5.00 -12.91
C PHE A 54 -12.21 5.45 -13.10
N LEU A 55 -11.45 4.79 -13.98
CA LEU A 55 -10.10 5.21 -14.34
C LEU A 55 -10.17 6.19 -15.52
N GLU A 56 -9.61 7.37 -15.31
CA GLU A 56 -9.37 8.35 -16.37
C GLU A 56 -7.90 8.31 -16.79
N ASP A 57 -7.65 8.21 -18.10
CA ASP A 57 -6.31 8.10 -18.66
C ASP A 57 -5.46 9.34 -18.34
N GLY A 58 -4.26 9.12 -17.83
CA GLY A 58 -3.35 10.21 -17.44
C GLY A 58 -3.74 10.95 -16.16
N VAL A 59 -4.95 10.75 -15.62
CA VAL A 59 -5.45 11.40 -14.40
C VAL A 59 -5.47 10.45 -13.21
N GLY A 60 -5.96 9.21 -13.40
CA GLY A 60 -6.07 8.21 -12.35
C GLY A 60 -7.52 7.87 -11.99
N CYS A 61 -7.72 7.25 -10.83
CA CYS A 61 -9.05 6.82 -10.39
C CYS A 61 -9.85 7.99 -9.81
N GLY A 62 -11.03 8.26 -10.37
CA GLY A 62 -11.95 9.30 -9.88
C GLY A 62 -12.89 8.85 -8.76
N GLN A 63 -13.02 7.54 -8.53
CA GLN A 63 -13.93 6.98 -7.51
C GLN A 63 -13.34 5.72 -6.88
N ARG A 64 -12.66 5.89 -5.75
CA ARG A 64 -12.16 4.76 -4.95
C ARG A 64 -13.26 4.18 -4.06
N ASN A 65 -13.15 2.89 -3.81
CA ASN A 65 -13.99 2.11 -2.91
C ASN A 65 -13.08 1.44 -1.85
N THR A 66 -13.61 0.69 -0.88
CA THR A 66 -12.77 0.10 0.18
C THR A 66 -11.73 -0.86 -0.39
N SER A 67 -12.14 -1.78 -1.27
CA SER A 67 -11.23 -2.74 -1.93
C SER A 67 -10.10 -2.06 -2.72
N CYS A 68 -10.40 -0.97 -3.43
CA CYS A 68 -9.40 -0.21 -4.18
C CYS A 68 -8.49 0.63 -3.28
N THR A 69 -8.96 1.00 -2.08
CA THR A 69 -8.17 1.77 -1.11
C THR A 69 -7.25 0.83 -0.35
N ALA A 70 -7.71 -0.37 -0.01
CA ALA A 70 -6.93 -1.42 0.65
C ALA A 70 -5.80 -1.99 -0.19
N TRP A 71 -5.99 -2.06 -1.52
CA TRP A 71 -5.02 -2.69 -2.38
C TRP A 71 -3.82 -1.79 -2.68
N LEU A 72 -2.65 -2.19 -2.20
CA LEU A 72 -1.37 -1.58 -2.56
C LEU A 72 -0.89 -2.10 -3.91
N CYS A 73 -0.56 -1.20 -4.84
CA CYS A 73 0.15 -1.61 -6.04
C CYS A 73 1.61 -1.99 -5.70
N GLY A 74 2.28 -2.77 -6.56
CA GLY A 74 3.62 -3.31 -6.27
C GLY A 74 4.68 -2.29 -5.83
N PHE A 75 4.60 -1.02 -6.27
CA PHE A 75 5.51 0.02 -5.76
C PHE A 75 5.22 0.39 -4.31
N LEU A 76 3.95 0.65 -3.98
CA LEU A 76 3.55 0.97 -2.61
C LEU A 76 3.84 -0.22 -1.69
N LYS A 77 3.49 -1.43 -2.16
CA LYS A 77 3.75 -2.68 -1.46
C LYS A 77 5.23 -2.85 -1.15
N TYR A 78 6.12 -2.59 -2.12
CA TYR A 78 7.56 -2.68 -1.90
C TYR A 78 8.06 -1.70 -0.85
N ILE A 79 7.60 -0.45 -0.88
CA ILE A 79 8.01 0.54 0.13
C ILE A 79 7.51 0.12 1.52
N TYR A 80 6.27 -0.36 1.63
CA TYR A 80 5.73 -0.87 2.90
C TYR A 80 6.47 -2.11 3.38
N TYR A 81 6.89 -3.00 2.47
CA TYR A 81 7.68 -4.19 2.82
C TYR A 81 9.00 -3.78 3.46
N GLU A 82 9.73 -2.89 2.79
CA GLU A 82 11.04 -2.40 3.22
C GLU A 82 10.95 -1.56 4.51
N ALA A 83 9.80 -0.92 4.76
CA ALA A 83 9.51 -0.19 6.00
C ALA A 83 8.92 -1.05 7.13
N GLY A 84 8.67 -2.35 6.90
CA GLY A 84 8.09 -3.25 7.91
C GLY A 84 6.59 -3.03 8.19
N LEU A 85 5.86 -2.35 7.30
CA LEU A 85 4.47 -1.93 7.52
C LEU A 85 3.40 -2.78 6.82
N ILE A 86 3.80 -3.76 5.99
CA ILE A 86 2.82 -4.58 5.24
C ILE A 86 1.80 -5.23 6.16
N ARG A 87 2.26 -5.85 7.25
CA ARG A 87 1.36 -6.57 8.17
C ARG A 87 0.38 -5.64 8.84
N GLU A 88 0.83 -4.48 9.31
CA GLU A 88 -0.05 -3.48 9.92
C GLU A 88 -1.13 -3.00 8.94
N TRP A 89 -0.74 -2.73 7.69
CA TRP A 89 -1.67 -2.35 6.63
C TRP A 89 -2.71 -3.45 6.35
N GLU A 90 -2.27 -4.70 6.19
CA GLU A 90 -3.14 -5.85 5.96
C GLU A 90 -4.10 -6.09 7.14
N GLU A 91 -3.59 -6.05 8.37
CA GLU A 91 -4.37 -6.23 9.59
C GLU A 91 -5.44 -5.15 9.80
N PHE A 92 -5.17 -3.90 9.37
CA PHE A 92 -6.19 -2.87 9.35
C PHE A 92 -7.33 -3.22 8.38
N TRP A 93 -6.97 -3.54 7.13
CA TRP A 93 -7.97 -3.81 6.10
C TRP A 93 -8.72 -5.13 6.32
N ASP A 94 -8.13 -6.13 6.97
CA ASP A 94 -8.83 -7.37 7.35
C ASP A 94 -10.04 -7.13 8.26
N GLN A 95 -10.09 -5.99 8.96
CA GLN A 95 -11.24 -5.61 9.79
C GLN A 95 -12.41 -5.04 8.97
N VAL A 96 -12.18 -4.66 7.71
CA VAL A 96 -13.18 -4.02 6.84
C VAL A 96 -13.90 -5.10 6.01
N PRO A 97 -15.17 -5.42 6.30
CA PRO A 97 -15.87 -6.52 5.64
C PRO A 97 -16.28 -6.17 4.20
N GLY A 98 -16.55 -7.18 3.38
CA GLY A 98 -17.14 -6.99 2.05
C GLY A 98 -16.16 -6.55 0.95
N GLN A 99 -14.87 -6.49 1.24
CA GLN A 99 -13.82 -6.29 0.24
C GLN A 99 -13.68 -7.51 -0.66
N GLN A 100 -13.52 -7.26 -1.96
CA GLN A 100 -13.37 -8.27 -3.00
C GLN A 100 -12.49 -7.71 -4.13
N PHE A 101 -11.97 -8.59 -5.00
CA PHE A 101 -11.19 -8.16 -6.16
C PHE A 101 -12.04 -7.29 -7.10
N ARG A 102 -11.79 -5.97 -7.09
CA ARG A 102 -12.50 -4.95 -7.90
C ARG A 102 -14.00 -4.79 -7.60
N TYR A 103 -14.51 -5.47 -6.59
CA TYR A 103 -15.89 -5.33 -6.10
C TYR A 103 -15.86 -4.91 -4.64
N ASP A 104 -16.88 -4.18 -4.20
CA ASP A 104 -16.97 -3.67 -2.84
C ASP A 104 -18.42 -3.79 -2.37
N THR A 105 -18.63 -4.75 -1.47
CA THR A 105 -19.91 -5.06 -0.81
C THR A 105 -19.90 -4.64 0.66
N THR A 106 -18.99 -3.73 1.03
CA THR A 106 -18.86 -3.24 2.40
C THR A 106 -20.19 -2.68 2.89
N PRO A 107 -20.71 -3.13 4.04
CA PRO A 107 -21.94 -2.62 4.61
C PRO A 107 -21.79 -1.14 4.95
N ARG A 108 -22.92 -0.43 5.00
CA ARG A 108 -22.95 1.01 5.30
C ARG A 108 -22.31 1.36 6.65
N HIS A 109 -22.46 0.47 7.64
CA HIS A 109 -21.91 0.61 8.98
C HIS A 109 -21.26 -0.69 9.43
N PHE A 110 -20.12 -0.59 10.11
CA PHE A 110 -19.39 -1.70 10.72
C PHE A 110 -18.48 -1.13 11.83
N ALA A 111 -17.66 -1.97 12.47
CA ALA A 111 -16.79 -1.54 13.55
C ALA A 111 -15.33 -1.84 13.21
N VAL A 112 -14.45 -0.89 13.53
CA VAL A 112 -12.99 -1.02 13.40
C VAL A 112 -12.37 -0.85 14.79
N ARG A 113 -11.41 -1.71 15.14
CA ARG A 113 -10.80 -1.76 16.47
C ARG A 113 -9.54 -0.91 16.58
N GLY A 114 -8.70 -0.91 15.55
CA GLY A 114 -7.48 -0.10 15.49
C GLY A 114 -7.46 0.69 14.18
N TRP A 115 -7.23 2.00 14.28
CA TRP A 115 -7.07 2.87 13.11
C TRP A 115 -5.59 3.02 12.77
N LEU A 116 -5.30 3.13 11.47
CA LEU A 116 -3.96 3.41 11.00
C LEU A 116 -3.56 4.85 11.27
N GLU A 117 -2.36 5.05 11.78
CA GLU A 117 -1.75 6.38 11.93
C GLU A 117 -0.61 6.53 10.91
N PRO A 118 -0.56 7.63 10.13
CA PRO A 118 0.42 7.76 9.07
C PRO A 118 1.84 7.85 9.63
N PRO A 119 2.75 6.91 9.31
CA PRO A 119 4.14 7.00 9.71
C PRO A 119 4.86 8.08 8.90
N LYS A 120 5.98 8.58 9.44
CA LYS A 120 6.81 9.58 8.76
C LYS A 120 7.66 8.94 7.67
N LEU A 121 7.03 8.52 6.57
CA LEU A 121 7.71 7.85 5.45
C LEU A 121 7.85 8.69 4.18
N ARG A 122 7.34 9.92 4.18
CA ARG A 122 7.32 10.76 2.97
C ARG A 122 8.68 10.86 2.28
N PHE A 123 9.77 11.00 3.04
CA PHE A 123 11.12 11.07 2.50
C PHE A 123 11.53 9.81 1.70
N LEU A 124 11.04 8.63 2.11
CA LEU A 124 11.30 7.36 1.45
C LEU A 124 10.53 7.26 0.13
N PHE A 125 9.28 7.74 0.13
CA PHE A 125 8.45 7.85 -1.07
C PHE A 125 9.01 8.86 -2.08
N GLU A 126 9.50 10.01 -1.60
CA GLU A 126 10.19 11.01 -2.43
C GLU A 126 11.43 10.41 -3.10
N ALA A 127 12.28 9.73 -2.33
CA ALA A 127 13.48 9.09 -2.85
C ALA A 127 13.16 8.00 -3.90
N PHE A 128 12.12 7.18 -3.66
CA PHE A 128 11.67 6.19 -4.64
C PHE A 128 11.11 6.84 -5.90
N ALA A 129 10.28 7.88 -5.77
CA ALA A 129 9.68 8.59 -6.89
C ALA A 129 10.74 9.22 -7.79
N ASP A 130 11.78 9.81 -7.19
CA ASP A 130 12.91 10.39 -7.91
C ASP A 130 13.68 9.35 -8.74
N ASP A 131 14.00 8.20 -8.13
CA ASP A 131 14.66 7.11 -8.85
C ASP A 131 13.78 6.56 -9.98
N LEU A 132 12.48 6.38 -9.71
CA LEU A 132 11.52 5.92 -10.71
C LEU A 132 11.43 6.90 -11.89
N GLN A 133 11.35 8.21 -11.62
CA GLN A 133 11.30 9.26 -12.64
C GLN A 133 12.59 9.31 -13.46
N ARG A 134 13.75 9.18 -12.81
CA ARG A 134 15.05 9.16 -13.48
C ARG A 134 15.17 7.93 -14.39
N LEU A 135 14.94 6.74 -13.85
CA LEU A 135 15.11 5.48 -14.57
C LEU A 135 14.14 5.35 -15.74
N ARG A 136 12.91 5.89 -15.61
CA ARG A 136 11.92 5.85 -16.69
C ARG A 136 12.41 6.52 -17.99
N ARG A 137 13.26 7.55 -17.91
CA ARG A 137 13.70 8.32 -19.10
C ARG A 137 14.41 7.46 -20.15
N ASP A 138 15.11 6.44 -19.69
CA ASP A 138 15.97 5.58 -20.53
C ASP A 138 15.37 4.17 -20.72
N ARG A 139 14.10 3.98 -20.38
CA ARG A 139 13.43 2.66 -20.37
C ARG A 139 12.14 2.70 -21.20
N PRO A 140 11.74 1.57 -21.82
CA PRO A 140 10.47 1.49 -22.54
C PRO A 140 9.29 1.68 -21.58
N ALA A 141 8.15 2.15 -22.08
CA ALA A 141 6.95 2.37 -21.26
C ALA A 141 6.48 1.09 -20.53
N SER A 142 6.67 -0.09 -21.14
CA SER A 142 6.33 -1.39 -20.52
C SER A 142 7.13 -1.69 -19.26
N TRP A 143 8.34 -1.14 -19.13
CA TRP A 143 9.23 -1.39 -18.00
C TRP A 143 8.58 -1.05 -16.66
N LEU A 144 7.83 0.05 -16.59
CA LEU A 144 7.16 0.47 -15.35
C LEU A 144 6.07 -0.53 -14.95
N VAL A 145 5.29 -1.02 -15.91
CA VAL A 145 4.24 -2.02 -15.67
C VAL A 145 4.86 -3.35 -15.25
N GLU A 146 5.91 -3.78 -15.92
CA GLU A 146 6.63 -5.02 -15.60
C GLU A 146 7.30 -4.97 -14.22
N LEU A 147 7.96 -3.86 -13.88
CA LEU A 147 8.59 -3.68 -12.58
C LEU A 147 7.54 -3.70 -11.47
N LYS A 148 6.45 -2.93 -11.63
CA LYS A 148 5.33 -2.92 -10.68
C LYS A 148 4.78 -4.33 -10.45
N GLY A 149 4.54 -5.09 -11.53
CA GLY A 149 4.02 -6.46 -11.44
C GLY A 149 4.99 -7.44 -10.78
N LYS A 150 6.30 -7.34 -11.07
CA LYS A 150 7.33 -8.19 -10.44
C LYS A 150 7.48 -7.91 -8.94
N LEU A 151 7.41 -6.63 -8.55
CA LEU A 151 7.45 -6.25 -7.13
C LEU A 151 6.24 -6.81 -6.38
N ASP A 152 5.03 -6.58 -6.92
CA ASP A 152 3.78 -7.10 -6.34
C ASP A 152 3.85 -8.62 -6.11
N TRP A 153 4.18 -9.36 -7.18
CA TRP A 153 4.26 -10.82 -7.15
C TRP A 153 5.30 -11.35 -6.15
N HIS A 154 6.50 -10.77 -6.13
CA HIS A 154 7.54 -11.22 -5.22
C HIS A 154 7.24 -10.94 -3.75
N ILE A 155 6.52 -9.86 -3.47
CA ILE A 155 6.13 -9.55 -2.10
C ILE A 155 5.02 -10.49 -1.65
N ASP A 156 4.04 -10.81 -2.50
CA ASP A 156 3.05 -11.87 -2.21
C ASP A 156 3.74 -13.20 -1.90
N GLU A 157 4.72 -13.59 -2.73
CA GLU A 157 5.52 -14.79 -2.48
C GLU A 157 6.22 -14.77 -1.10
N ILE A 158 6.68 -13.61 -0.63
CA ILE A 158 7.33 -13.48 0.67
C ILE A 158 6.32 -13.55 1.81
N VAL A 159 5.23 -12.77 1.72
CA VAL A 159 4.22 -12.63 2.78
C VAL A 159 3.50 -13.96 3.02
N ASP A 160 3.20 -14.71 1.96
CA ASP A 160 2.50 -15.99 2.02
C ASP A 160 3.40 -17.17 2.43
N SER A 161 4.73 -16.98 2.44
CA SER A 161 5.67 -18.07 2.71
C SER A 161 6.10 -18.12 4.18
N THR A 162 6.24 -19.35 4.69
CA THR A 162 6.86 -19.62 5.99
C THR A 162 8.28 -20.18 5.87
N ASN A 163 8.79 -20.40 4.64
CA ASN A 163 10.09 -21.03 4.40
C ASN A 163 11.21 -19.97 4.34
N PRO A 164 12.12 -19.91 5.34
CA PRO A 164 13.14 -18.85 5.40
C PRO A 164 14.14 -18.88 4.24
N LYS A 165 14.45 -20.07 3.68
CA LYS A 165 15.36 -20.19 2.53
C LYS A 165 14.70 -19.66 1.25
N PHE A 166 13.40 -19.89 1.11
CA PHE A 166 12.62 -19.35 0.00
C PHE A 166 12.55 -17.83 0.09
N ILE A 167 12.17 -17.29 1.26
CA ILE A 167 12.08 -15.85 1.52
C ILE A 167 13.40 -15.15 1.16
N LYS A 168 14.53 -15.60 1.71
CA LYS A 168 15.86 -15.01 1.41
C LYS A 168 16.19 -14.99 -0.08
N ARG A 169 15.76 -16.02 -0.82
CA ARG A 169 15.97 -16.09 -2.26
C ARG A 169 15.12 -15.06 -3.01
N ILE A 170 13.88 -14.84 -2.59
CA ILE A 170 13.00 -13.83 -3.21
C ILE A 170 13.46 -12.41 -2.83
N GLU A 171 13.87 -12.18 -1.58
CA GLU A 171 14.48 -10.91 -1.16
C GLU A 171 15.71 -10.56 -2.00
N ALA A 172 16.57 -11.54 -2.29
CA ALA A 172 17.71 -11.32 -3.19
C ALA A 172 17.29 -10.96 -4.62
N LYS A 173 16.12 -11.43 -5.10
CA LYS A 173 15.57 -11.00 -6.40
C LYS A 173 15.00 -9.58 -6.32
N LEU A 174 14.27 -9.25 -5.26
CA LEU A 174 13.78 -7.89 -5.02
C LEU A 174 14.93 -6.88 -5.01
N HIS A 175 15.98 -7.16 -4.24
CA HIS A 175 17.18 -6.31 -4.19
C HIS A 175 17.84 -6.13 -5.57
N ARG A 176 17.86 -7.18 -6.41
CA ARG A 176 18.37 -7.06 -7.79
C ARG A 176 17.47 -6.18 -8.66
N LEU A 177 16.14 -6.34 -8.56
CA LEU A 177 15.17 -5.54 -9.33
C LEU A 177 15.26 -4.06 -8.98
N THR A 178 15.57 -3.74 -7.73
CA THR A 178 15.65 -2.36 -7.23
C THR A 178 17.08 -1.87 -7.07
N SER A 179 18.08 -2.58 -7.58
CA SER A 179 19.50 -2.23 -7.38
C SER A 179 19.88 -0.83 -7.86
N ASP A 180 19.24 -0.34 -8.93
CA ASP A 180 19.44 1.00 -9.49
C ASP A 180 18.70 2.11 -8.71
N PHE A 181 17.92 1.77 -7.67
CA PHE A 181 17.16 2.72 -6.83
C PHE A 181 18.05 3.26 -5.70
N HIS A 182 19.15 3.90 -6.07
CA HIS A 182 20.18 4.33 -5.12
C HIS A 182 19.67 5.34 -4.09
N ARG A 183 18.80 6.29 -4.48
CA ARG A 183 18.24 7.27 -3.54
C ARG A 183 17.33 6.59 -2.54
N PHE A 184 16.48 5.68 -3.02
CA PHE A 184 15.62 4.89 -2.13
C PHE A 184 16.44 4.10 -1.10
N HIS A 185 17.48 3.39 -1.54
CA HIS A 185 18.31 2.60 -0.61
C HIS A 185 19.06 3.47 0.40
N GLN A 186 19.51 4.66 0.00
CA GLN A 186 20.11 5.65 0.89
C GLN A 186 19.10 6.23 1.90
N ALA A 187 17.88 6.51 1.46
CA ALA A 187 16.81 6.96 2.32
C ALA A 187 16.42 5.87 3.32
N LYS A 188 16.27 4.62 2.86
CA LYS A 188 15.92 3.48 3.71
C LYS A 188 16.88 3.28 4.88
N ALA A 189 18.17 3.53 4.69
CA ALA A 189 19.16 3.45 5.76
C ALA A 189 18.94 4.47 6.92
N GLN A 190 17.99 5.40 6.77
CA GLN A 190 17.58 6.36 7.81
C GLN A 190 16.35 5.91 8.60
N LEU A 191 15.80 4.72 8.32
CA LEU A 191 14.68 4.14 9.07
C LEU A 191 15.11 3.54 10.42
N ASP A 192 16.42 3.41 10.65
CA ASP A 192 17.03 2.88 11.88
C ASP A 192 16.98 3.87 13.05
#